data_AF-A0A1X0IDC4-F1
#
_entry.id   AF-A0A1X0IDC4-F1
#
_cell.length_a   1.000
_cell.length_b   1.000
_cell.length_c   1.000
_cell.angle_alpha   90.00
_cell.angle_beta   90.00
_cell.angle_gamma   90.00
#
_symmetry.space_group_name_H-M   'P 1'
#
loop_
_entity.id
_entity.type
_entity.pdbx_description
1 polymer ?
#
loop_
_entity_poly.entity_id
_entity_poly.type
_entity_poly.pdbx_seq_one_letter_code
_entity_poly.pdbx_strand_id
1 'polypeptide(L)'
;MAAAGLTVAMIVTACPAHADATAPAAFGHGYRLEPPPAPDPEAEVAELQRQVNELHDNWDNLTPAQRQQRLTQLQQQATTVSNDAQNLPPAQRPGVELRLLQTMAALFDLVRKAQGPNQPCYFPACLPGL
;
A
#
# COMPACT_ATOMS: atom_id res chain seq x y z
N MET A 1 -21.70 -36.77 30.93
CA MET A 1 -20.31 -36.90 31.41
C MET A 1 -19.49 -35.86 30.61
N ALA A 2 -19.29 -34.62 31.03
CA ALA A 2 -18.54 -34.05 32.18
C ALA A 2 -17.00 -34.05 31.99
N ALA A 3 -16.43 -32.88 31.67
CA ALA A 3 -15.09 -32.33 32.00
C ALA A 3 -14.89 -31.04 31.15
N ALA A 4 -14.96 -29.79 31.61
CA ALA A 4 -14.39 -29.05 32.75
C ALA A 4 -12.89 -28.67 32.58
N GLY A 5 -12.62 -27.36 32.50
CA GLY A 5 -11.31 -26.69 32.63
C GLY A 5 -11.48 -25.19 32.33
N LEU A 6 -11.90 -24.35 33.29
CA LEU A 6 -11.11 -23.63 34.31
C LEU A 6 -10.07 -22.65 33.73
N THR A 7 -10.43 -21.38 33.62
CA THR A 7 -9.50 -20.26 33.90
C THR A 7 -10.16 -19.23 34.79
N VAL A 8 -9.37 -18.82 35.77
CA VAL A 8 -9.64 -17.92 36.90
C VAL A 8 -9.26 -16.50 36.51
N ALA A 9 -10.08 -15.51 36.86
CA ALA A 9 -9.60 -14.22 37.38
C ALA A 9 -10.73 -13.53 38.17
N MET A 10 -10.42 -13.17 39.42
CA MET A 10 -11.30 -12.54 40.39
C MET A 10 -11.38 -11.01 40.23
N ILE A 11 -12.63 -10.49 40.31
CA ILE A 11 -13.23 -9.45 41.18
C ILE A 11 -12.32 -8.32 41.73
N VAL A 12 -12.64 -7.00 41.70
CA VAL A 12 -13.56 -6.21 42.56
C VAL A 12 -13.37 -4.72 42.19
N THR A 13 -14.42 -4.03 41.72
CA THR A 13 -15.23 -2.98 42.43
C THR A 13 -14.54 -1.63 42.67
N ALA A 14 -15.06 -0.57 42.04
CA ALA A 14 -15.91 0.46 42.70
C ALA A 14 -16.10 1.69 41.79
N CYS A 15 -17.35 1.98 41.42
CA CYS A 15 -17.86 3.32 41.05
C CYS A 15 -17.77 4.26 42.28
N PRO A 16 -17.92 5.61 42.18
CA PRO A 16 -18.89 6.33 41.35
C PRO A 16 -18.28 7.58 40.66
N ALA A 17 -18.90 8.27 39.69
CA ALA A 17 -20.11 9.08 39.78
C ALA A 17 -20.10 9.98 38.51
N HIS A 18 -21.15 10.45 37.85
CA HIS A 18 -22.55 10.69 38.18
C HIS A 18 -23.37 10.73 36.88
N ALA A 19 -24.65 10.35 36.99
CA ALA A 19 -25.82 10.93 36.30
C ALA A 19 -25.90 10.80 34.76
N ASP A 20 -27.01 10.44 34.14
CA ASP A 20 -28.38 10.22 34.59
C ASP A 20 -29.04 9.36 33.51
N ALA A 21 -29.73 8.30 33.94
CA ALA A 21 -30.55 7.53 33.04
C ALA A 21 -31.87 8.27 32.82
N THR A 22 -32.02 8.90 31.66
CA THR A 22 -33.33 9.18 31.08
C THR A 22 -33.33 8.68 29.64
N ALA A 23 -33.85 7.47 29.43
CA ALA A 23 -34.46 7.12 28.15
C ALA A 23 -35.94 7.53 28.23
N PRO A 24 -36.51 8.04 27.13
CA PRO A 24 -37.48 7.19 26.47
C PRO A 24 -37.26 7.08 24.96
N ALA A 25 -37.73 5.94 24.48
CA ALA A 25 -37.60 5.43 23.13
C ALA A 25 -38.19 6.36 22.05
N ALA A 26 -37.49 6.40 20.93
CA ALA A 26 -37.97 6.18 19.56
C ALA A 26 -37.11 7.03 18.64
N PHE A 27 -36.41 6.41 17.69
CA PHE A 27 -36.30 6.87 16.31
C PHE A 27 -35.39 5.87 15.62
N GLY A 28 -36.00 5.02 14.79
CA GLY A 28 -35.29 4.06 13.97
C GLY A 28 -34.14 4.75 13.25
N HIS A 29 -32.93 4.34 13.55
CA HIS A 29 -31.77 4.62 12.72
C HIS A 29 -31.35 3.26 12.23
N GLY A 30 -31.75 2.98 10.98
CA GLY A 30 -31.34 1.78 10.28
C GLY A 30 -29.84 1.62 10.43
N TYR A 31 -29.42 0.37 10.61
CA TYR A 31 -28.04 0.00 10.42
C TYR A 31 -27.62 0.50 9.03
N ARG A 32 -27.03 1.70 8.97
CA ARG A 32 -26.19 2.08 7.86
C ARG A 32 -24.98 1.19 8.07
N LEU A 33 -25.00 0.06 7.37
CA LEU A 33 -23.79 -0.67 7.01
C LEU A 33 -22.89 0.39 6.37
N GLU A 34 -22.02 1.01 7.17
CA GLU A 34 -20.92 1.78 6.62
C GLU A 34 -20.14 0.78 5.76
N PRO A 35 -20.04 1.03 4.44
CA PRO A 35 -19.18 0.20 3.62
C PRO A 35 -17.78 0.25 4.25
N PRO A 36 -17.03 -0.86 4.24
CA PRO A 36 -15.65 -0.85 4.69
C PRO A 36 -14.94 0.35 4.04
N PRO A 37 -14.07 1.08 4.76
CA PRO A 37 -13.34 2.19 4.19
C PRO A 37 -12.73 1.73 2.87
N ALA A 38 -13.09 2.42 1.79
CA ALA A 38 -12.57 2.10 0.48
C ALA A 38 -11.04 2.10 0.56
N PRO A 39 -10.35 1.18 -0.14
CA PRO A 39 -8.90 1.23 -0.23
C PRO A 39 -8.49 2.64 -0.66
N ASP A 40 -7.60 3.25 0.12
CA ASP A 40 -7.21 4.65 -0.07
C ASP A 40 -6.19 4.73 -1.21
N PRO A 41 -6.57 5.27 -2.38
CA PRO A 41 -5.69 5.24 -3.54
C PRO A 41 -4.45 6.12 -3.33
N GLU A 42 -4.55 7.19 -2.54
CA GLU A 42 -3.42 8.04 -2.22
C GLU A 42 -2.38 7.31 -1.38
N ALA A 43 -2.81 6.43 -0.48
CA ALA A 43 -1.95 5.55 0.31
C ALA A 43 -1.22 4.54 -0.58
N GLU A 44 -1.88 3.96 -1.59
CA GLU A 44 -1.23 3.04 -2.53
C GLU A 44 -0.14 3.71 -3.36
N VAL A 45 -0.40 4.94 -3.85
CA VAL A 45 0.63 5.72 -4.55
C VAL A 45 1.76 6.12 -3.58
N ALA A 46 1.43 6.49 -2.33
CA ALA A 46 2.45 6.83 -1.33
C ALA A 46 3.36 5.64 -1.02
N GLU A 47 2.80 4.42 -0.95
CA GLU A 47 3.58 3.22 -0.73
C GLU A 47 4.45 2.87 -1.95
N LEU A 48 3.94 3.02 -3.17
CA LEU A 48 4.74 2.88 -4.38
C LEU A 48 5.90 3.90 -4.38
N GLN A 49 5.62 5.15 -4.04
CA GLN A 49 6.61 6.22 -3.96
C GLN A 49 7.69 5.90 -2.93
N ARG A 50 7.27 5.41 -1.76
CA ARG A 50 8.19 4.97 -0.71
C ARG A 50 9.13 3.88 -1.20
N GLN A 51 8.59 2.82 -1.82
CA GLN A 51 9.43 1.71 -2.29
C GLN A 51 10.39 2.14 -3.41
N VAL A 52 9.96 3.05 -4.30
CA VAL A 52 10.84 3.64 -5.33
C VAL A 52 11.96 4.43 -4.68
N ASN A 53 11.67 5.25 -3.66
CA ASN A 53 12.68 6.01 -2.92
C ASN A 53 13.63 5.08 -2.17
N GLU A 54 13.13 4.07 -1.47
CA GLU A 54 13.96 3.09 -0.77
C GLU A 54 14.89 2.35 -1.74
N LEU A 55 14.41 2.00 -2.94
CA LEU A 55 15.23 1.43 -4.00
C LEU A 55 16.28 2.42 -4.52
N HIS A 56 15.93 3.70 -4.64
CA HIS A 56 16.83 4.77 -5.03
C HIS A 56 17.97 4.94 -4.01
N ASP A 57 17.62 5.10 -2.73
CA ASP A 57 18.57 5.31 -1.64
C ASP A 57 19.50 4.11 -1.45
N ASN A 58 18.97 2.89 -1.59
CA ASN A 58 19.75 1.67 -1.48
C ASN A 58 20.36 1.21 -2.80
N TRP A 59 20.21 1.98 -3.87
CA TRP A 59 20.57 1.54 -5.22
C TRP A 59 21.99 0.97 -5.28
N ASP A 60 22.97 1.74 -4.80
CA ASP A 60 24.39 1.38 -4.88
C ASP A 60 24.77 0.22 -3.96
N ASN A 61 23.98 -0.06 -2.92
CA ASN A 61 24.16 -1.18 -2.00
C ASN A 61 23.57 -2.51 -2.53
N LEU A 62 22.71 -2.47 -3.54
CA LEU A 62 22.06 -3.66 -4.10
C LEU A 62 22.88 -4.28 -5.24
N THR A 63 22.82 -5.60 -5.36
CA THR A 63 23.39 -6.31 -6.52
C THR A 63 22.58 -6.03 -7.80
N PRO A 64 23.19 -6.14 -9.01
CA PRO A 64 22.48 -5.90 -10.27
C PRO A 64 21.20 -6.74 -10.43
N ALA A 65 21.25 -8.02 -10.04
CA ALA A 65 20.10 -8.92 -10.10
C ALA A 65 18.96 -8.48 -9.15
N GLN A 66 19.29 -8.05 -7.93
CA GLN A 66 18.30 -7.53 -6.98
C GLN A 66 17.67 -6.24 -7.48
N ARG A 67 18.46 -5.33 -8.08
CA ARG A 67 17.95 -4.09 -8.68
C ARG A 67 16.93 -4.41 -9.78
N GLN A 68 17.25 -5.35 -10.67
CA GLN A 68 16.34 -5.76 -11.74
C GLN A 68 15.06 -6.39 -11.20
N GLN A 69 15.15 -7.31 -10.24
CA GLN A 69 13.97 -7.92 -9.61
C GLN A 69 13.06 -6.87 -8.96
N ARG A 70 13.63 -5.93 -8.20
CA ARG A 70 12.87 -4.85 -7.54
C ARG A 70 12.26 -3.90 -8.56
N LEU A 71 13.00 -3.53 -9.62
CA LEU A 71 12.47 -2.70 -10.70
C LEU A 71 11.28 -3.35 -11.40
N THR A 72 11.36 -4.65 -11.72
CA THR A 72 10.24 -5.36 -12.35
C THR A 72 9.01 -5.38 -11.43
N GLN A 73 9.19 -5.62 -10.14
CA GLN A 73 8.09 -5.57 -9.17
C GLN A 73 7.45 -4.17 -9.11
N LEU A 74 8.26 -3.12 -9.04
CA LEU A 74 7.77 -1.74 -8.98
C LEU A 74 7.06 -1.32 -10.27
N GLN A 75 7.53 -1.76 -11.44
CA GLN A 75 6.85 -1.50 -12.71
C GLN A 75 5.47 -2.16 -12.78
N GLN A 76 5.37 -3.41 -12.30
CA GLN A 76 4.10 -4.12 -12.22
C GLN A 76 3.14 -3.39 -11.27
N GLN A 77 3.61 -3.01 -10.08
CA GLN A 77 2.80 -2.27 -9.11
C GLN A 77 2.38 -0.89 -9.66
N ALA A 78 3.29 -0.13 -10.27
CA ALA A 78 2.98 1.14 -10.89
C ALA A 78 1.91 1.02 -11.99
N THR A 79 1.95 -0.08 -12.76
CA THR A 79 0.93 -0.37 -13.77
C THR A 79 -0.43 -0.64 -13.14
N THR A 80 -0.50 -1.44 -12.08
CA THR A 80 -1.75 -1.69 -11.34
C THR A 80 -2.32 -0.40 -10.77
N VAL A 81 -1.51 0.34 -10.02
CA VAL A 81 -1.91 1.62 -9.39
C VAL A 81 -2.34 2.66 -10.45
N SER A 82 -1.69 2.68 -11.62
CA SER A 82 -2.09 3.55 -12.73
C SER A 82 -3.43 3.16 -13.34
N ASN A 83 -3.71 1.87 -13.49
CA ASN A 83 -5.03 1.41 -13.93
C ASN A 83 -6.11 1.76 -12.89
N ASP A 84 -5.81 1.59 -11.60
CA ASP A 84 -6.76 1.93 -10.53
C ASP A 84 -7.00 3.45 -10.46
N ALA A 85 -5.96 4.26 -10.61
CA ALA A 85 -6.07 5.72 -10.65
C ALA A 85 -7.00 6.22 -11.77
N GLN A 86 -6.99 5.57 -12.94
CA GLN A 86 -7.90 5.89 -14.04
C GLN A 86 -9.37 5.55 -13.74
N ASN A 87 -9.60 4.55 -12.88
CA ASN A 87 -10.94 4.15 -12.43
C ASN A 87 -11.47 5.00 -11.25
N LEU A 88 -10.64 5.89 -10.68
CA LEU A 88 -11.05 6.74 -9.56
C LEU A 88 -12.11 7.78 -9.96
N PRO A 89 -12.93 8.24 -9.00
CA PRO A 89 -13.81 9.38 -9.21
C PRO A 89 -13.02 10.67 -9.48
N PRO A 90 -13.54 11.58 -10.33
CA PRO A 90 -12.82 12.78 -10.79
C PRO A 90 -12.44 13.76 -9.67
N ALA A 91 -13.08 13.70 -8.51
CA ALA A 91 -12.72 14.51 -7.35
C ALA A 91 -11.35 14.12 -6.73
N GLN A 92 -10.93 12.85 -6.90
CA GLN A 92 -9.71 12.30 -6.28
C GLN A 92 -8.56 12.15 -7.28
N ARG A 93 -8.88 12.01 -8.58
CA ARG A 93 -7.87 11.86 -9.66
C ARG A 93 -6.73 12.86 -9.61
N PRO A 94 -6.94 14.19 -9.55
CA PRO A 94 -5.84 15.13 -9.73
C PRO A 94 -4.75 15.03 -8.65
N GLY A 95 -5.11 14.71 -7.40
CA GLY A 95 -4.14 14.51 -6.32
C GLY A 95 -3.32 13.23 -6.50
N VAL A 96 -4.01 12.12 -6.79
CA VAL A 96 -3.41 10.80 -7.03
C VAL A 96 -2.52 10.81 -8.27
N GLU A 97 -3.01 11.39 -9.37
CA GLU A 97 -2.34 11.42 -10.67
C GLU A 97 -1.02 12.20 -10.60
N LEU A 98 -1.00 13.36 -9.90
CA LEU A 98 0.22 14.13 -9.71
C LEU A 98 1.30 13.32 -8.97
N ARG A 99 0.93 12.64 -7.88
CA ARG A 99 1.85 11.82 -7.09
C ARG A 99 2.32 10.59 -7.88
N LEU A 100 1.42 9.99 -8.65
CA LEU A 100 1.72 8.83 -9.48
C LEU A 100 2.71 9.20 -10.59
N LEU A 101 2.50 10.33 -11.27
CA LEU A 101 3.41 10.83 -12.31
C LEU A 101 4.82 11.08 -11.78
N GLN A 102 4.94 11.71 -10.60
CA GLN A 102 6.25 11.91 -9.94
C GLN A 102 6.93 10.58 -9.63
N THR A 103 6.17 9.61 -9.12
CA THR A 103 6.67 8.28 -8.77
C THR A 103 7.12 7.51 -10.02
N MET A 104 6.34 7.57 -11.10
CA MET A 104 6.70 6.96 -12.39
C MET A 104 7.95 7.59 -13.00
N ALA A 105 8.12 8.91 -12.88
CA ALA A 105 9.33 9.59 -13.33
C ALA A 105 10.57 9.12 -12.56
N ALA A 106 10.49 9.01 -11.23
CA ALA A 106 11.58 8.49 -10.40
C ALA A 106 11.90 7.02 -10.72
N LEU A 107 10.87 6.19 -10.91
CA LEU A 107 11.04 4.80 -11.32
C LEU A 107 11.72 4.70 -12.70
N PHE A 108 11.32 5.53 -13.65
CA PHE A 108 11.90 5.54 -15.00
C PHE A 108 13.38 5.94 -14.99
N ASP A 109 13.76 6.91 -14.16
CA ASP A 109 15.16 7.27 -13.96
C ASP A 109 15.99 6.08 -13.43
N LEU A 110 15.46 5.34 -12.44
CA LEU A 110 16.11 4.12 -11.94
C LEU A 110 16.20 3.02 -13.00
N VAL A 111 15.17 2.85 -13.84
CA VAL A 111 15.22 1.90 -14.97
C VAL A 111 16.33 2.28 -15.95
N ARG A 112 16.47 3.55 -16.32
CA ARG A 112 17.59 4.01 -17.13
C ARG A 112 18.94 3.78 -16.45
N LYS A 113 19.04 4.07 -15.15
CA LYS A 113 20.26 3.85 -14.36
C LYS A 113 20.64 2.37 -14.34
N ALA A 114 19.65 1.46 -14.26
CA ALA A 114 19.87 0.04 -14.43
C ALA A 114 20.37 -0.27 -15.84
N GLN A 115 19.69 0.16 -16.90
CA GLN A 115 19.99 -0.18 -18.29
C GLN A 115 21.26 0.48 -18.89
N GLY A 116 22.09 1.13 -18.08
CA GLY A 116 23.30 1.82 -18.54
C GLY A 116 24.27 0.94 -19.37
N PRO A 117 25.22 1.56 -20.10
CA PRO A 117 26.03 0.94 -21.17
C PRO A 117 26.93 -0.24 -20.76
N ASN A 118 26.97 -0.59 -19.46
CA ASN A 118 27.73 -1.69 -18.89
C ASN A 118 26.86 -2.86 -18.41
N GLN A 119 25.55 -2.89 -18.70
CA GLN A 119 24.80 -4.12 -18.47
C GLN A 119 25.11 -5.08 -19.62
N PRO A 120 25.71 -6.26 -19.35
CA PRO A 120 25.63 -7.36 -20.27
C PRO A 120 24.17 -7.76 -20.26
N CYS A 121 23.40 -7.09 -21.11
CA CYS A 121 22.55 -7.74 -22.04
C CYS A 121 22.05 -9.10 -21.47
N TYR A 122 21.11 -9.02 -20.52
CA TYR A 122 20.54 -10.20 -19.90
C TYR A 122 19.41 -10.68 -20.82
N PHE A 123 19.69 -11.79 -21.53
CA PHE A 123 18.78 -12.44 -22.49
C PHE A 123 17.37 -12.64 -21.88
N PRO A 124 16.31 -12.62 -22.70
CA PRO A 124 16.28 -13.51 -23.85
C PRO A 124 16.62 -12.86 -25.21
N ALA A 125 17.26 -11.69 -25.29
CA ALA A 125 17.74 -11.15 -26.58
C ALA A 125 19.05 -10.34 -26.50
N CYS A 126 20.15 -11.01 -26.21
CA CYS A 126 21.50 -10.47 -26.15
C CYS A 126 22.50 -11.34 -26.88
N LEU A 127 22.29 -11.44 -28.19
CA LEU A 127 23.10 -12.23 -29.10
C LEU A 127 24.58 -11.95 -28.81
N PRO A 128 25.37 -12.95 -28.38
CA PRO A 128 26.82 -12.81 -28.42
C PRO A 128 27.20 -12.65 -29.89
N GLY A 129 28.08 -11.70 -30.16
CA GLY A 129 28.47 -11.30 -31.51
C GLY A 129 28.63 -12.48 -32.46
N LEU A 130 27.88 -12.40 -33.55
CA LEU A 130 28.18 -13.07 -34.82
C LEU A 130 28.42 -11.98 -35.84
#